data_AF-A0A8S3BQQ3-F1
#
_entry.id   AF-A0A8S3BQQ3-F1
#
_cell.length_a   1.000
_cell.length_b   1.000
_cell.length_c   1.000
_cell.angle_alpha   90.00
_cell.angle_beta   90.00
_cell.angle_gamma   90.00
#
_symmetry.space_group_name_H-M   'P 1'
#
loop_
_entity.id
_entity.type
_entity.pdbx_description
1 polymer ?
#
loop_
_entity_poly.entity_id
_entity_poly.type
_entity_poly.pdbx_seq_one_letter_code
_entity_poly.pdbx_strand_id
1 'polypeptide(L)'
;MKQRLLDELPIEILHILFSYLLAHEIFYSFLNINSYLDAAIVSYPNYQLNFQSISKYYFDLVCQHISPKRVIAITLSDDNDTCGQSEIFLSRFQIDQFVKLRSLTLIRIELKSLKYINLHLHKLDQLVSLTCDLTLNDSSFAIFQLGHRMKFSLVSTDLLSGMPLSHLHHLTIVQCSFKTFIIICNLARQLKTLDIELIGCPSNAVLQFEFVQLTRLILRNLSWDASMNDIESALLKLPRLRHLEISTSGLVDLADAYRWEMLSKDFVTLKFYFKIQLSSIEKTLASFRTPFWLIEKQWFVAYENMSFFTIPHFLQTHANEYFQLPRHSTCLNNAIVYEHITKSIFVDKIIKPDHRFTNVHTLELRN
;
A
#
# COMPACT_ATOMS: atom_id res chain seq x y z
N MET A 1 40.06 -6.62 27.75
CA MET A 1 40.20 -5.52 26.77
C MET A 1 39.83 -6.04 25.39
N LYS A 2 38.57 -5.85 24.94
CA LYS A 2 38.11 -6.05 23.55
C LYS A 2 36.65 -5.60 23.45
N GLN A 3 36.44 -4.29 23.41
CA GLN A 3 35.13 -3.68 23.12
C GLN A 3 35.41 -2.37 22.37
N ARG A 4 36.15 -2.47 21.24
CA ARG A 4 36.57 -1.33 20.41
C ARG A 4 36.04 -1.36 18.97
N LEU A 5 35.32 -2.41 18.58
CA LEU A 5 34.95 -2.61 17.18
C LEU A 5 33.85 -1.67 16.68
N LEU A 6 32.96 -1.19 17.56
CA LEU A 6 31.87 -0.29 17.17
C LEU A 6 32.33 1.16 16.99
N ASP A 7 33.33 1.61 17.77
CA ASP A 7 33.85 2.99 17.73
C ASP A 7 34.79 3.22 16.53
N GLU A 8 35.20 2.15 15.87
CA GLU A 8 36.00 2.15 14.65
C GLU A 8 35.14 2.16 13.38
N LEU A 9 33.82 1.93 13.49
CA LEU A 9 32.94 2.00 12.34
C LEU A 9 32.79 3.46 11.88
N PRO A 10 32.85 3.75 10.57
CA PRO A 10 32.51 5.07 10.06
C PRO A 10 31.07 5.46 10.41
N ILE A 11 30.84 6.75 10.66
CA ILE A 11 29.54 7.27 11.09
C ILE A 11 28.45 7.03 10.04
N GLU A 12 28.84 6.96 8.77
CA GLU A 12 27.98 6.64 7.63
C GLU A 12 27.42 5.23 7.73
N ILE A 13 28.24 4.27 8.19
CA ILE A 13 27.79 2.88 8.39
C ILE A 13 26.77 2.82 9.52
N LEU A 14 27.02 3.54 10.63
CA LEU A 14 26.05 3.66 11.72
C LEU A 14 24.74 4.29 11.24
N HIS A 15 24.79 5.35 10.42
CA HIS A 15 23.59 5.99 9.88
C HIS A 15 22.82 5.07 8.92
N ILE A 16 23.51 4.25 8.14
CA ILE A 16 22.87 3.21 7.32
C ILE A 16 22.16 2.20 8.23
N LEU A 17 22.81 1.72 9.29
CA LEU A 17 22.18 0.81 10.26
C LEU A 17 20.96 1.45 10.92
N PHE A 18 21.06 2.70 11.36
CA PHE A 18 19.95 3.45 11.97
C PHE A 18 18.80 3.67 10.99
N SER A 19 19.03 3.65 9.68
CA SER A 19 17.95 3.77 8.68
C SER A 19 16.99 2.59 8.66
N TYR A 20 17.40 1.45 9.21
CA TYR A 20 16.57 0.25 9.37
C TYR A 20 15.85 0.18 10.74
N LEU A 21 16.11 1.12 11.64
CA LEU A 21 15.61 1.11 13.02
C LEU A 21 14.66 2.28 13.30
N LEU A 22 13.72 2.08 14.22
CA LEU A 22 12.88 3.13 14.79
C LEU A 22 13.65 3.92 15.85
N ALA A 23 13.22 5.16 16.11
CA ALA A 23 13.91 6.04 17.05
C ALA A 23 14.04 5.43 18.46
N HIS A 24 13.01 4.73 18.94
CA HIS A 24 13.08 4.10 20.26
C HIS A 24 14.10 2.95 20.31
N GLU A 25 14.24 2.19 19.22
CA GLU A 25 15.23 1.11 19.12
C GLU A 25 16.65 1.69 19.10
N ILE A 26 16.85 2.81 18.40
CA ILE A 26 18.14 3.52 18.38
C ILE A 26 18.50 4.01 19.78
N PHE A 27 17.58 4.75 20.43
CA PHE A 27 17.86 5.30 21.75
C PHE A 27 18.02 4.21 22.81
N TYR A 28 17.18 3.19 22.81
CA TYR A 28 17.30 2.11 23.77
C TYR A 28 18.59 1.31 23.59
N SER A 29 19.01 1.07 22.34
CA SER A 29 20.12 0.16 22.05
C SER A 29 21.48 0.83 22.02
N PHE A 30 21.58 2.15 21.81
CA PHE A 30 22.86 2.82 21.55
C PHE A 30 23.13 4.05 22.43
N LEU A 31 22.11 4.62 23.06
CA LEU A 31 22.28 5.83 23.88
C LEU A 31 23.06 5.51 25.17
N ASN A 32 24.00 6.39 25.53
CA ASN A 32 24.85 6.28 26.72
C ASN A 32 25.73 5.01 26.76
N ILE A 33 25.94 4.33 25.63
CA ILE A 33 26.92 3.24 25.54
C ILE A 33 28.34 3.81 25.53
N ASN A 34 28.58 4.79 24.66
CA ASN A 34 29.81 5.56 24.60
C ASN A 34 29.60 6.87 23.84
N SER A 35 30.55 7.80 24.00
CA SER A 35 30.46 9.14 23.41
C SER A 35 30.48 9.16 21.88
N TYR A 36 31.06 8.16 21.23
CA TYR A 36 31.09 8.05 19.78
C TYR A 36 29.69 7.73 19.23
N LEU A 37 29.01 6.74 19.82
CA LEU A 37 27.64 6.38 19.48
C LEU A 37 26.67 7.53 19.82
N ASP A 38 26.86 8.20 20.96
CA ASP A 38 26.04 9.37 21.30
C ASP A 38 26.20 10.48 20.25
N ALA A 39 27.42 10.73 19.76
CA ALA A 39 27.67 11.66 18.67
C ALA A 39 27.04 11.20 17.34
N ALA A 40 27.03 9.89 17.06
CA ALA A 40 26.36 9.32 15.90
C ALA A 40 24.84 9.49 15.96
N ILE A 41 24.22 9.23 17.11
CA ILE A 41 22.80 9.47 17.38
C ILE A 41 22.48 10.96 17.23
N VAL A 42 23.29 11.84 17.83
CA VAL A 42 23.12 13.29 17.75
C VAL A 42 23.36 13.82 16.34
N SER A 43 24.04 13.14 15.44
CA SER A 43 24.21 13.59 14.05
C SER A 43 23.20 12.98 13.08
N TYR A 44 22.51 11.90 13.46
CA TYR A 44 21.59 11.19 12.58
C TYR A 44 20.36 12.05 12.20
N PRO A 45 20.07 12.26 10.89
CA PRO A 45 19.09 13.25 10.46
C PRO A 45 17.69 12.69 10.13
N ASN A 46 17.48 11.37 10.17
CA ASN A 46 16.35 10.69 9.53
C ASN A 46 15.57 9.77 10.50
N TYR A 47 15.18 10.28 11.66
CA TYR A 47 14.42 9.52 12.63
C TYR A 47 13.01 9.20 12.16
N GLN A 48 12.56 7.99 12.45
CA GLN A 48 11.19 7.53 12.26
C GLN A 48 10.58 7.23 13.62
N LEU A 49 9.44 7.86 13.91
CA LEU A 49 8.69 7.67 15.15
C LEU A 49 7.49 6.79 14.87
N ASN A 50 7.35 5.70 15.62
CA ASN A 50 6.14 4.90 15.62
C ASN A 50 5.66 4.72 17.06
N PHE A 51 4.51 5.31 17.37
CA PHE A 51 3.87 5.22 18.67
C PHE A 51 2.63 4.32 18.66
N GLN A 52 2.43 3.50 17.63
CA GLN A 52 1.43 2.45 17.69
C GLN A 52 1.89 1.33 18.63
N SER A 53 1.04 0.97 19.61
CA SER A 53 1.32 -0.05 20.63
C SER A 53 2.66 0.11 21.37
N ILE A 54 3.19 1.34 21.45
CA ILE A 54 4.47 1.61 22.13
C ILE A 54 4.30 1.58 23.65
N SER A 55 5.27 1.00 24.36
CA SER A 55 5.30 1.08 25.83
C SER A 55 5.54 2.52 26.29
N LYS A 56 4.97 2.88 27.45
CA LYS A 56 5.17 4.21 28.05
C LYS A 56 6.65 4.55 28.25
N TYR A 57 7.46 3.57 28.64
CA TYR A 57 8.89 3.73 28.82
C TYR A 57 9.59 4.17 27.52
N TYR A 58 9.33 3.48 26.41
CA TYR A 58 9.93 3.83 25.12
C TYR A 58 9.39 5.15 24.56
N PHE A 59 8.10 5.44 24.78
CA PHE A 59 7.52 6.72 24.43
C PHE A 59 8.22 7.89 25.14
N ASP A 60 8.39 7.78 26.46
CA ASP A 60 9.04 8.83 27.25
C ASP A 60 10.53 8.96 26.88
N LEU A 61 11.23 7.84 26.66
CA LEU A 61 12.61 7.83 26.18
C LEU A 61 12.77 8.61 24.88
N VAL A 62 11.90 8.36 23.89
CA VAL A 62 11.91 9.10 22.62
C VAL A 62 11.63 10.58 22.83
N CYS A 63 10.57 10.91 23.58
CA CYS A 63 10.19 12.31 23.81
C CYS A 63 11.28 13.12 24.54
N GLN A 64 12.13 12.48 25.35
CA GLN A 64 13.22 13.16 26.06
C GLN A 64 14.40 13.52 25.14
N HIS A 65 14.65 12.74 24.09
CA HIS A 65 15.88 12.82 23.30
C HIS A 65 15.66 13.28 21.86
N ILE A 66 14.44 13.20 21.34
CA ILE A 66 14.18 13.50 19.94
C ILE A 66 14.23 15.00 19.65
N SER A 67 14.87 15.35 18.52
CA SER A 67 14.79 16.69 17.95
C SER A 67 13.79 16.71 16.79
N PRO A 68 12.72 17.53 16.84
CA PRO A 68 11.70 17.58 15.79
C PRO A 68 12.24 17.81 14.38
N LYS A 69 13.32 18.59 14.24
CA LYS A 69 13.95 18.94 12.96
C LYS A 69 14.61 17.74 12.23
N ARG A 70 14.71 16.58 12.88
CA ARG A 70 15.37 15.36 12.36
C ARG A 70 14.39 14.20 12.17
N VAL A 71 13.11 14.43 12.36
CA VAL A 71 12.09 13.39 12.18
C VAL A 71 11.52 13.52 10.76
N ILE A 72 11.49 12.39 10.06
CA ILE A 72 10.98 12.30 8.68
C ILE A 72 9.64 11.57 8.60
N ALA A 73 9.30 10.78 9.61
CA ALA A 73 8.03 10.04 9.68
C ALA A 73 7.52 9.96 11.12
N ILE A 74 6.21 10.14 11.29
CA ILE A 74 5.52 10.01 12.58
C ILE A 74 4.28 9.15 12.39
N THR A 75 4.14 8.11 13.21
CA THR A 75 2.87 7.41 13.46
C THR A 75 2.41 7.75 14.87
N LEU A 76 1.29 8.48 14.97
CA LEU A 76 0.57 8.71 16.22
C LEU A 76 -0.59 7.71 16.31
N SER A 77 -0.82 7.17 17.51
CA SER A 77 -1.93 6.27 17.75
C SER A 77 -2.56 6.53 19.12
N ASP A 78 -3.89 6.62 19.16
CA ASP A 78 -4.69 6.55 20.38
C ASP A 78 -5.55 5.27 20.36
N ASP A 79 -4.96 4.14 19.99
CA ASP A 79 -5.66 2.86 20.05
C ASP A 79 -5.80 2.36 21.50
N ASN A 80 -6.28 1.13 21.68
CA ASN A 80 -6.54 0.57 23.00
C ASN A 80 -5.27 0.41 23.84
N ASP A 81 -4.10 0.27 23.20
CA ASP A 81 -2.82 0.11 23.89
C ASP A 81 -2.18 1.46 24.24
N THR A 82 -2.51 2.51 23.48
CA THR A 82 -1.86 3.84 23.56
C THR A 82 -2.83 5.01 23.71
N CYS A 83 -3.97 4.79 24.37
CA CYS A 83 -5.01 5.81 24.55
C CYS A 83 -4.46 7.14 25.13
N GLY A 84 -4.78 8.24 24.45
CA GLY A 84 -4.40 9.61 24.83
C GLY A 84 -2.93 9.99 24.61
N GLN A 85 -2.10 9.10 24.03
CA GLN A 85 -0.69 9.39 23.79
C GLN A 85 -0.50 10.52 22.77
N SER A 86 -1.41 10.70 21.81
CA SER A 86 -1.34 11.78 20.84
C SER A 86 -1.42 13.15 21.52
N GLU A 87 -2.29 13.33 22.51
CA GLU A 87 -2.42 14.58 23.25
C GLU A 87 -1.15 14.86 24.06
N ILE A 88 -0.61 13.83 24.72
CA ILE A 88 0.65 13.96 25.47
C ILE A 88 1.79 14.37 24.53
N PHE A 89 1.90 13.72 23.36
CA PHE A 89 2.91 14.07 22.37
C PHE A 89 2.75 15.52 21.89
N LEU A 90 1.54 15.94 21.53
CA LEU A 90 1.25 17.30 21.05
C LEU A 90 1.38 18.37 22.14
N SER A 91 1.29 17.99 23.42
CA SER A 91 1.59 18.89 24.54
C SER A 91 3.09 19.18 24.68
N ARG A 92 3.95 18.25 24.23
CA ARG A 92 5.41 18.37 24.26
C ARG A 92 5.96 19.00 22.99
N PHE A 93 5.35 18.69 21.85
CA PHE A 93 5.82 19.12 20.53
C PHE A 93 4.71 19.75 19.71
N GLN A 94 5.01 20.91 19.12
CA GLN A 94 4.12 21.50 18.12
C GLN A 94 4.38 20.80 16.79
N ILE A 95 3.32 20.41 16.07
CA ILE A 95 3.47 19.59 14.87
C ILE A 95 4.23 20.33 13.74
N ASP A 96 4.19 21.66 13.70
CA ASP A 96 4.92 22.49 12.74
C ASP A 96 6.43 22.59 13.01
N GLN A 97 6.92 22.09 14.16
CA GLN A 97 8.36 21.97 14.43
C GLN A 97 9.03 20.87 13.59
N PHE A 98 8.25 19.93 13.05
CA PHE A 98 8.72 18.80 12.27
C PHE A 98 8.91 19.18 10.80
N VAL A 99 9.79 20.16 10.54
CA VAL A 99 9.99 20.77 9.20
C VAL A 99 10.47 19.82 8.10
N LYS A 100 11.01 18.64 8.47
CA LYS A 100 11.44 17.58 7.53
C LYS A 100 10.43 16.44 7.42
N LEU A 101 9.26 16.57 8.05
CA LEU A 101 8.26 15.51 8.08
C LEU A 101 7.76 15.24 6.66
N ARG A 102 7.92 14.00 6.21
CA ARG A 102 7.47 13.53 4.89
C ARG A 102 6.27 12.60 4.98
N SER A 103 6.11 11.92 6.12
CA SER A 103 5.00 10.99 6.34
C SER A 103 4.38 11.21 7.71
N LEU A 104 3.05 11.34 7.74
CA LEU A 104 2.26 11.39 8.97
C LEU A 104 1.17 10.32 8.91
N THR A 105 1.14 9.46 9.92
CA THR A 105 0.12 8.43 10.09
C THR A 105 -0.63 8.69 11.39
N LEU A 106 -1.95 8.75 11.31
CA LEU A 106 -2.86 9.06 12.40
C LEU A 106 -3.80 7.87 12.60
N ILE A 107 -3.71 7.20 13.74
CA ILE A 107 -4.50 6.00 14.06
C ILE A 107 -5.38 6.29 15.27
N ARG A 108 -6.70 6.25 15.08
CA ARG A 108 -7.74 6.44 16.09
C ARG A 108 -7.56 7.71 16.95
N ILE A 109 -6.94 8.73 16.37
CA ILE A 109 -6.57 9.96 17.08
C ILE A 109 -7.82 10.67 17.61
N GLU A 110 -7.76 11.12 18.85
CA GLU A 110 -8.82 11.91 19.46
C GLU A 110 -9.14 13.18 18.66
N LEU A 111 -10.42 13.55 18.63
CA LEU A 111 -10.93 14.69 17.84
C LEU A 111 -10.19 15.99 18.14
N LYS A 112 -9.83 16.23 19.40
CA LYS A 112 -9.10 17.43 19.83
C LYS A 112 -7.70 17.50 19.21
N SER A 113 -6.92 16.42 19.33
CA SER A 113 -5.59 16.28 18.73
C SER A 113 -5.65 16.41 17.20
N LEU A 114 -6.64 15.78 16.58
CA LEU A 114 -6.81 15.81 15.13
C LEU A 114 -7.13 17.23 14.61
N LYS A 115 -7.99 17.98 15.29
CA LYS A 115 -8.26 19.40 14.98
C LYS A 115 -6.99 20.24 15.07
N TYR A 116 -6.20 20.03 16.12
CA TYR A 116 -4.92 20.72 16.29
C TYR A 116 -3.94 20.42 15.15
N ILE A 117 -3.77 19.13 14.80
CA ILE A 117 -2.91 18.71 13.69
C ILE A 117 -3.37 19.37 12.39
N ASN A 118 -4.67 19.30 12.09
CA ASN A 118 -5.22 19.83 10.85
C ASN A 118 -4.95 21.34 10.67
N LEU A 119 -5.05 22.12 11.75
CA LEU A 119 -4.73 23.56 11.73
C LEU A 119 -3.29 23.87 11.34
N HIS A 120 -2.37 22.91 11.47
CA HIS A 120 -0.94 23.09 11.25
C HIS A 120 -0.39 22.30 10.04
N LEU A 121 -1.19 21.43 9.42
CA LEU A 121 -0.74 20.62 8.29
C LEU A 121 -0.21 21.46 7.12
N HIS A 122 -0.80 22.63 6.87
CA HIS A 122 -0.37 23.54 5.81
C HIS A 122 1.05 24.10 6.01
N LYS A 123 1.61 24.01 7.23
CA LYS A 123 2.99 24.42 7.55
C LYS A 123 4.02 23.31 7.29
N LEU A 124 3.56 22.11 6.95
CA LEU A 124 4.42 20.94 6.70
C LEU A 124 4.75 20.84 5.21
N ASP A 125 5.58 21.74 4.71
CA ASP A 125 5.88 21.88 3.28
C ASP A 125 6.51 20.62 2.65
N GLN A 126 7.14 19.77 3.46
CA GLN A 126 7.75 18.51 3.00
C GLN A 126 6.82 17.30 3.11
N LEU A 127 5.58 17.46 3.59
CA LEU A 127 4.67 16.35 3.81
C LEU A 127 4.22 15.77 2.46
N VAL A 128 4.66 14.55 2.18
CA VAL A 128 4.33 13.82 0.95
C VAL A 128 3.20 12.82 1.18
N SER A 129 3.05 12.30 2.40
CA SER A 129 2.11 11.23 2.73
C SER A 129 1.36 11.54 4.02
N LEU A 130 0.03 11.43 3.97
CA LEU A 130 -0.85 11.51 5.12
C LEU A 130 -1.77 10.28 5.12
N THR A 131 -1.71 9.48 6.19
CA THR A 131 -2.57 8.32 6.40
C THR A 131 -3.43 8.55 7.63
N CYS A 132 -4.74 8.36 7.50
CA CYS A 132 -5.70 8.50 8.58
C CYS A 132 -6.55 7.22 8.70
N ASP A 133 -6.38 6.51 9.80
CA ASP A 133 -7.31 5.49 10.27
C ASP A 133 -8.11 6.12 11.42
N LEU A 134 -9.34 6.53 11.16
CA LEU A 134 -10.13 7.29 12.11
C LEU A 134 -11.50 6.62 12.28
N THR A 135 -11.88 6.39 13.53
CA THR A 135 -13.21 5.90 13.92
C THR A 135 -14.04 7.09 14.38
N LEU A 136 -14.61 7.84 13.45
CA LEU A 136 -15.36 9.05 13.79
C LEU A 136 -16.81 8.91 13.34
N ASN A 137 -17.72 8.96 14.32
CA ASN A 137 -19.17 9.01 14.09
C ASN A 137 -19.67 10.44 13.83
N ASP A 138 -18.78 11.43 13.84
CA ASP A 138 -19.15 12.84 13.84
C ASP A 138 -18.87 13.47 12.45
N SER A 139 -19.95 13.88 11.79
CA SER A 139 -19.99 14.48 10.44
C SER A 139 -19.40 15.89 10.37
N SER A 140 -18.87 16.42 11.48
CA SER A 140 -18.25 17.75 11.56
C SER A 140 -16.86 17.85 10.93
N PHE A 141 -16.36 16.80 10.27
CA PHE A 141 -15.08 16.82 9.56
C PHE A 141 -15.17 17.44 8.16
N ALA A 142 -15.07 18.76 8.12
CA ALA A 142 -14.53 19.51 6.98
C ALA A 142 -13.40 20.33 7.62
N ILE A 143 -12.13 20.32 7.22
CA ILE A 143 -11.53 20.48 5.90
C ILE A 143 -10.07 20.11 6.16
N PHE A 144 -9.57 18.94 5.73
CA PHE A 144 -8.11 18.82 5.64
C PHE A 144 -7.65 19.77 4.53
N GLN A 145 -6.83 20.76 4.88
CA GLN A 145 -6.17 21.59 3.87
C GLN A 145 -4.97 20.81 3.34
N LEU A 146 -5.25 19.91 2.39
CA LEU A 146 -4.22 19.07 1.80
C LEU A 146 -3.36 19.89 0.84
N GLY A 147 -2.05 19.85 1.08
CA GLY A 147 -1.05 20.46 0.20
C GLY A 147 -0.99 19.80 -1.18
N HIS A 148 -0.32 20.48 -2.11
CA HIS A 148 -0.14 19.99 -3.47
C HIS A 148 0.67 18.67 -3.50
N ARG A 149 0.24 17.71 -4.34
CA ARG A 149 0.93 16.42 -4.59
C ARG A 149 1.00 15.45 -3.40
N MET A 150 0.11 15.57 -2.44
CA MET A 150 0.04 14.65 -1.30
C MET A 150 -0.52 13.28 -1.71
N LYS A 151 0.03 12.21 -1.12
CA LYS A 151 -0.60 10.89 -1.04
C LYS A 151 -1.48 10.87 0.19
N PHE A 152 -2.77 10.58 0.00
CA PHE A 152 -3.72 10.51 1.10
C PHE A 152 -4.28 9.10 1.20
N SER A 153 -4.25 8.51 2.39
CA SER A 153 -4.78 7.17 2.66
C SER A 153 -5.83 7.24 3.77
N LEU A 154 -7.00 6.66 3.53
CA LEU A 154 -8.11 6.59 4.48
C LEU A 154 -8.51 5.13 4.74
N VAL A 155 -8.86 4.82 5.98
CA VAL A 155 -9.48 3.52 6.28
C VAL A 155 -10.99 3.55 6.01
N SER A 156 -11.71 4.58 6.47
CA SER A 156 -13.16 4.77 6.24
C SER A 156 -13.48 6.01 5.38
N THR A 157 -14.61 5.96 4.67
CA THR A 157 -15.11 7.03 3.79
C THR A 157 -15.81 8.18 4.48
N ASP A 158 -16.14 8.08 5.76
CA ASP A 158 -17.00 9.06 6.46
C ASP A 158 -16.43 10.48 6.46
N LEU A 159 -15.13 10.62 6.21
CA LEU A 159 -14.40 11.89 6.22
C LEU A 159 -14.42 12.64 4.88
N LEU A 160 -14.87 12.00 3.80
CA LEU A 160 -14.78 12.61 2.47
C LEU A 160 -15.85 13.68 2.21
N SER A 161 -16.90 13.73 3.02
CA SER A 161 -17.93 14.78 2.93
C SER A 161 -17.35 16.14 3.33
N GLY A 162 -17.07 17.00 2.34
CA GLY A 162 -16.60 18.37 2.57
C GLY A 162 -15.08 18.56 2.46
N MET A 163 -14.31 17.51 2.14
CA MET A 163 -12.88 17.66 1.87
C MET A 163 -12.61 18.26 0.48
N PRO A 164 -11.71 19.25 0.35
CA PRO A 164 -11.26 19.75 -0.94
C PRO A 164 -10.30 18.74 -1.58
N LEU A 165 -10.82 17.85 -2.42
CA LEU A 165 -10.02 16.81 -3.10
C LEU A 165 -9.33 17.31 -4.38
N SER A 166 -9.51 18.58 -4.75
CA SER A 166 -9.11 19.13 -6.05
C SER A 166 -7.60 19.09 -6.31
N HIS A 167 -6.76 19.08 -5.27
CA HIS A 167 -5.29 19.05 -5.40
C HIS A 167 -4.67 17.66 -5.20
N LEU A 168 -5.50 16.66 -4.88
CA LEU A 168 -5.03 15.33 -4.56
C LEU A 168 -4.58 14.60 -5.83
N HIS A 169 -3.40 13.99 -5.78
CA HIS A 169 -2.83 13.25 -6.92
C HIS A 169 -2.92 11.73 -6.72
N HIS A 170 -2.84 11.27 -5.47
CA HIS A 170 -2.89 9.86 -5.12
C HIS A 170 -3.82 9.68 -3.91
N LEU A 171 -4.78 8.77 -4.04
CA LEU A 171 -5.74 8.43 -3.00
C LEU A 171 -5.76 6.93 -2.79
N THR A 172 -5.72 6.50 -1.53
CA THR A 172 -5.93 5.11 -1.11
C THR A 172 -7.08 5.04 -0.12
N ILE A 173 -8.03 4.13 -0.31
CA ILE A 173 -9.17 3.93 0.63
C ILE A 173 -9.42 2.45 0.85
N VAL A 174 -9.33 1.99 2.10
CA VAL A 174 -9.49 0.56 2.44
C VAL A 174 -10.96 0.14 2.54
N GLN A 175 -11.88 1.04 2.86
CA GLN A 175 -13.31 0.71 2.91
C GLN A 175 -14.10 1.80 2.21
N CYS A 176 -14.27 1.65 0.90
CA CYS A 176 -14.91 2.63 0.05
C CYS A 176 -16.32 2.20 -0.34
N SER A 177 -17.35 2.98 0.03
CA SER A 177 -18.68 2.78 -0.56
C SER A 177 -18.70 3.24 -2.03
N PHE A 178 -19.56 2.64 -2.85
CA PHE A 178 -19.70 3.07 -4.25
C PHE A 178 -20.16 4.54 -4.38
N LYS A 179 -21.04 5.00 -3.47
CA LYS A 179 -21.44 6.41 -3.40
C LYS A 179 -20.23 7.31 -3.18
N THR A 180 -19.32 6.92 -2.29
CA THR A 180 -18.11 7.69 -2.03
C THR A 180 -17.14 7.67 -3.21
N PHE A 181 -17.01 6.53 -3.89
CA PHE A 181 -16.25 6.45 -5.13
C PHE A 181 -16.75 7.45 -6.18
N ILE A 182 -18.07 7.56 -6.38
CA ILE A 182 -18.65 8.59 -7.26
C ILE A 182 -18.27 10.01 -6.81
N ILE A 183 -18.35 10.30 -5.50
CA ILE A 183 -17.99 11.61 -4.94
C ILE A 183 -16.52 11.93 -5.23
N ILE A 184 -15.61 10.97 -5.02
CA ILE A 184 -14.18 11.12 -5.29
C ILE A 184 -13.96 11.46 -6.75
N CYS A 185 -14.53 10.67 -7.66
CA CYS A 185 -14.36 10.89 -9.08
C CYS A 185 -14.90 12.27 -9.51
N ASN A 186 -15.95 12.81 -8.85
CA ASN A 186 -16.49 14.14 -9.12
C ASN A 186 -15.62 15.29 -8.58
N LEU A 187 -15.06 15.13 -7.38
CA LEU A 187 -14.38 16.22 -6.66
C LEU A 187 -12.86 16.23 -6.89
N ALA A 188 -12.24 15.07 -7.11
CA ALA A 188 -10.79 14.90 -7.18
C ALA A 188 -10.25 15.11 -8.61
N ARG A 189 -10.46 16.30 -9.17
CA ARG A 189 -10.18 16.59 -10.60
C ARG A 189 -8.72 16.43 -11.03
N GLN A 190 -7.75 16.44 -10.11
CA GLN A 190 -6.32 16.25 -10.40
C GLN A 190 -5.81 14.83 -10.06
N LEU A 191 -6.69 13.93 -9.65
CA LEU A 191 -6.31 12.60 -9.19
C LEU A 191 -5.73 11.76 -10.34
N LYS A 192 -4.51 11.27 -10.15
CA LYS A 192 -3.79 10.43 -11.12
C LYS A 192 -3.83 8.96 -10.74
N THR A 193 -3.88 8.66 -9.44
CA THR A 193 -3.91 7.30 -8.91
C THR A 193 -4.99 7.14 -7.85
N LEU A 194 -5.76 6.07 -7.98
CA LEU A 194 -6.79 5.68 -7.02
C LEU A 194 -6.63 4.19 -6.69
N ASP A 195 -6.43 3.87 -5.42
CA ASP A 195 -6.43 2.50 -4.89
C ASP A 195 -7.58 2.37 -3.89
N ILE A 196 -8.58 1.57 -4.20
CA ILE A 196 -9.78 1.45 -3.36
C ILE A 196 -10.18 -0.01 -3.18
N GLU A 197 -10.52 -0.35 -1.95
CA GLU A 197 -11.30 -1.54 -1.65
C GLU A 197 -12.77 -1.14 -1.56
N LEU A 198 -13.57 -1.61 -2.52
CA LEU A 198 -14.93 -1.15 -2.76
C LEU A 198 -15.94 -2.12 -2.12
N ILE A 199 -16.78 -1.58 -1.23
CA ILE A 199 -17.79 -2.34 -0.48
C ILE A 199 -19.18 -1.95 -0.99
N GLY A 200 -20.00 -2.95 -1.32
CA GLY A 200 -21.43 -2.75 -1.58
C GLY A 200 -21.74 -1.88 -2.81
N CYS A 201 -21.27 -2.27 -3.99
CA CYS A 201 -21.65 -1.64 -5.25
C CYS A 201 -23.06 -2.13 -5.67
N PRO A 202 -24.02 -1.24 -5.95
CA PRO A 202 -25.30 -1.66 -6.49
C PRO A 202 -25.14 -2.21 -7.91
N SER A 203 -25.94 -3.23 -8.26
CA SER A 203 -26.05 -3.71 -9.64
C SER A 203 -26.56 -2.56 -10.52
N ASN A 204 -25.91 -2.33 -11.67
CA ASN A 204 -26.20 -1.24 -12.63
C ASN A 204 -25.74 0.18 -12.22
N ALA A 205 -24.77 0.29 -11.31
CA ALA A 205 -24.29 1.60 -10.91
C ALA A 205 -23.38 2.21 -11.99
N VAL A 206 -23.90 3.21 -12.72
CA VAL A 206 -23.19 3.83 -13.86
C VAL A 206 -22.49 5.11 -13.41
N LEU A 207 -21.20 5.23 -13.78
CA LEU A 207 -20.47 6.50 -13.70
C LEU A 207 -21.05 7.49 -14.71
N GLN A 208 -21.60 8.60 -14.22
CA GLN A 208 -22.29 9.59 -15.06
C GLN A 208 -21.35 10.55 -15.80
N PHE A 209 -20.06 10.53 -15.50
CA PHE A 209 -19.08 11.51 -16.00
C PHE A 209 -17.75 10.84 -16.31
N GLU A 210 -16.96 11.50 -17.16
CA GLU A 210 -15.62 11.05 -17.52
C GLU A 210 -14.57 11.54 -16.53
N PHE A 211 -13.68 10.65 -16.12
CA PHE A 211 -12.58 10.95 -15.22
C PHE A 211 -11.26 10.98 -15.98
N VAL A 212 -11.03 12.10 -16.66
CA VAL A 212 -10.00 12.24 -17.69
C VAL A 212 -8.57 12.27 -17.13
N GLN A 213 -8.35 12.52 -15.84
CA GLN A 213 -6.99 12.60 -15.28
C GLN A 213 -6.47 11.30 -14.69
N LEU A 214 -7.34 10.31 -14.46
CA LEU A 214 -6.96 9.09 -13.78
C LEU A 214 -6.13 8.20 -14.73
N THR A 215 -4.90 7.91 -14.32
CA THR A 215 -3.95 7.10 -15.11
C THR A 215 -3.73 5.71 -14.51
N ARG A 216 -4.00 5.55 -13.21
CA ARG A 216 -3.86 4.29 -12.49
C ARG A 216 -5.05 4.06 -11.56
N LEU A 217 -5.67 2.88 -11.68
CA LEU A 217 -6.77 2.44 -10.85
C LEU A 217 -6.46 1.05 -10.28
N ILE A 218 -6.63 0.89 -8.98
CA ILE A 218 -6.56 -0.38 -8.28
C ILE A 218 -7.90 -0.56 -7.56
N LEU A 219 -8.64 -1.60 -7.93
CA LEU A 219 -9.92 -1.98 -7.33
C LEU A 219 -9.73 -3.32 -6.62
N ARG A 220 -9.99 -3.35 -5.31
CA ARG A 220 -9.83 -4.56 -4.50
C ARG A 220 -11.16 -5.01 -3.92
N ASN A 221 -11.28 -6.32 -3.76
CA ASN A 221 -12.34 -7.00 -3.03
C ASN A 221 -13.76 -6.52 -3.38
N LEU A 222 -14.04 -6.35 -4.68
CA LEU A 222 -15.38 -5.97 -5.13
C LEU A 222 -16.35 -7.09 -4.72
N SER A 223 -17.23 -6.77 -3.77
CA SER A 223 -18.04 -7.72 -2.99
C SER A 223 -19.33 -8.19 -3.70
N TRP A 224 -19.38 -8.16 -5.03
CA TRP A 224 -20.58 -8.46 -5.81
C TRP A 224 -20.20 -9.21 -7.07
N ASP A 225 -21.16 -9.96 -7.64
CA ASP A 225 -20.96 -10.73 -8.87
C ASP A 225 -20.78 -9.79 -10.08
N ALA A 226 -19.60 -9.21 -10.20
CA ALA A 226 -19.28 -8.27 -11.28
C ALA A 226 -19.37 -8.98 -12.63
N SER A 227 -20.08 -8.36 -13.57
CA SER A 227 -20.05 -8.77 -14.97
C SER A 227 -19.01 -7.97 -15.75
N MET A 228 -18.61 -8.49 -16.90
CA MET A 228 -17.71 -7.79 -17.78
C MET A 228 -18.35 -6.52 -18.38
N ASN A 229 -19.68 -6.49 -18.54
CA ASN A 229 -20.40 -5.28 -18.98
C ASN A 229 -20.24 -4.13 -17.98
N ASP A 230 -20.26 -4.45 -16.68
CA ASP A 230 -20.13 -3.44 -15.65
C ASP A 230 -18.73 -2.82 -15.65
N ILE A 231 -17.69 -3.67 -15.75
CA ILE A 231 -16.30 -3.22 -15.87
C ILE A 231 -16.13 -2.36 -17.12
N GLU A 232 -16.62 -2.80 -18.27
CA GLU A 232 -16.58 -2.03 -19.52
C GLU A 232 -17.21 -0.65 -19.37
N SER A 233 -18.41 -0.60 -18.79
CA SER A 233 -19.13 0.66 -18.60
C SER A 233 -18.35 1.64 -17.72
N ALA A 234 -17.66 1.14 -16.69
CA ALA A 234 -16.82 1.94 -15.81
C ALA A 234 -15.53 2.40 -16.51
N LEU A 235 -14.84 1.49 -17.22
CA LEU A 235 -13.57 1.80 -17.89
C LEU A 235 -13.74 2.77 -19.07
N LEU A 236 -14.88 2.74 -19.77
CA LEU A 236 -15.20 3.73 -20.82
C LEU A 236 -15.23 5.17 -20.28
N LYS A 237 -15.44 5.35 -18.97
CA LYS A 237 -15.40 6.66 -18.31
C LYS A 237 -14.00 7.07 -17.87
N LEU A 238 -12.98 6.25 -18.11
CA LEU A 238 -11.59 6.47 -17.70
C LEU A 238 -10.65 6.52 -18.92
N PRO A 239 -10.82 7.48 -19.84
CA PRO A 239 -10.18 7.45 -21.16
C PRO A 239 -8.65 7.59 -21.15
N ARG A 240 -8.05 7.99 -20.02
CA ARG A 240 -6.58 8.11 -19.88
C ARG A 240 -5.96 7.02 -19.00
N LEU A 241 -6.74 5.99 -18.64
CA LEU A 241 -6.27 4.91 -17.81
C LEU A 241 -5.17 4.13 -18.56
N ARG A 242 -4.04 3.92 -17.89
CA ARG A 242 -2.90 3.15 -18.43
C ARG A 242 -2.55 1.94 -17.58
N HIS A 243 -2.92 1.98 -16.30
CA HIS A 243 -2.65 0.92 -15.35
C HIS A 243 -3.93 0.54 -14.63
N LEU A 244 -4.31 -0.73 -14.74
CA LEU A 244 -5.49 -1.28 -14.10
C LEU A 244 -5.11 -2.51 -13.29
N GLU A 245 -5.56 -2.55 -12.04
CA GLU A 245 -5.52 -3.73 -11.18
C GLU A 245 -6.92 -3.97 -10.60
N ILE A 246 -7.49 -5.16 -10.78
CA ILE A 246 -8.82 -5.51 -10.28
C ILE A 246 -8.78 -6.84 -9.54
N SER A 247 -9.34 -6.89 -8.33
CA SER A 247 -9.60 -8.13 -7.60
C SER A 247 -11.07 -8.23 -7.21
N THR A 248 -11.78 -9.28 -7.66
CA THR A 248 -13.23 -9.43 -7.45
C THR A 248 -13.68 -10.89 -7.54
N SER A 249 -14.86 -11.19 -6.99
CA SER A 249 -15.64 -12.37 -7.38
C SER A 249 -16.62 -11.97 -8.48
N GLY A 250 -16.89 -12.82 -9.46
CA GLY A 250 -17.76 -12.39 -10.54
C GLY A 250 -18.30 -13.48 -11.44
N LEU A 251 -18.86 -13.03 -12.55
CA LEU A 251 -19.42 -13.91 -13.57
C LEU A 251 -18.31 -14.42 -14.51
N VAL A 252 -18.62 -15.52 -15.22
CA VAL A 252 -17.69 -16.20 -16.13
C VAL A 252 -17.28 -15.31 -17.32
N ASP A 253 -18.10 -14.32 -17.66
CA ASP A 253 -17.82 -13.37 -18.74
C ASP A 253 -16.61 -12.47 -18.45
N LEU A 254 -16.16 -12.36 -17.19
CA LEU A 254 -14.90 -11.72 -16.82
C LEU A 254 -13.68 -12.41 -17.44
N ALA A 255 -13.80 -13.69 -17.83
CA ALA A 255 -12.75 -14.45 -18.50
C ALA A 255 -12.90 -14.44 -20.03
N ASP A 256 -13.36 -13.32 -20.60
CA ASP A 256 -13.39 -13.10 -22.05
C ASP A 256 -12.15 -12.33 -22.52
N ALA A 257 -11.22 -13.04 -23.14
CA ALA A 257 -9.96 -12.46 -23.63
C ALA A 257 -10.15 -11.37 -24.68
N TYR A 258 -11.15 -11.51 -25.57
CA TYR A 258 -11.34 -10.59 -26.68
C TYR A 258 -11.85 -9.24 -26.19
N ARG A 259 -12.76 -9.27 -25.20
CA ARG A 259 -13.27 -8.06 -24.57
C ARG A 259 -12.16 -7.32 -23.82
N TRP A 260 -11.36 -8.04 -23.06
CA TRP A 260 -10.20 -7.45 -22.40
C TRP A 260 -9.18 -6.88 -23.40
N GLU A 261 -8.89 -7.59 -24.49
CA GLU A 261 -8.00 -7.11 -25.56
C GLU A 261 -8.52 -5.79 -26.15
N MET A 262 -9.82 -5.65 -26.40
CA MET A 262 -10.40 -4.40 -26.89
C MET A 262 -10.26 -3.24 -25.90
N LEU A 263 -10.46 -3.48 -24.61
CA LEU A 263 -10.40 -2.43 -23.56
C LEU A 263 -8.98 -2.03 -23.19
N SER A 264 -8.04 -2.95 -23.30
CA SER A 264 -6.70 -2.81 -22.74
C SER A 264 -5.62 -2.50 -23.79
N LYS A 265 -6.02 -2.16 -25.03
CA LYS A 265 -5.08 -1.79 -26.11
C LYS A 265 -4.09 -0.72 -25.66
N ASP A 266 -4.59 0.33 -25.02
CA ASP A 266 -3.78 1.46 -24.56
C ASP A 266 -3.19 1.26 -23.14
N PHE A 267 -3.49 0.14 -22.49
CA PHE A 267 -2.96 -0.14 -21.17
C PHE A 267 -1.49 -0.55 -21.27
N VAL A 268 -0.70 0.03 -20.37
CA VAL A 268 0.67 -0.35 -20.09
C VAL A 268 0.69 -1.54 -19.14
N THR A 269 -0.28 -1.62 -18.24
CA THR A 269 -0.37 -2.74 -17.29
C THR A 269 -1.82 -3.10 -17.03
N LEU A 270 -2.13 -4.38 -17.19
CA LEU A 270 -3.38 -4.99 -16.79
C LEU A 270 -3.07 -6.11 -15.79
N LYS A 271 -3.70 -6.02 -14.62
CA LYS A 271 -3.61 -7.02 -13.56
C LYS A 271 -5.02 -7.37 -13.12
N PHE A 272 -5.32 -8.65 -13.04
CA PHE A 272 -6.58 -9.08 -12.45
C PHE A 272 -6.47 -10.35 -11.62
N TYR A 273 -7.36 -10.46 -10.66
CA TYR A 273 -7.62 -11.65 -9.86
C TYR A 273 -9.13 -11.82 -9.69
N PHE A 274 -9.70 -12.82 -10.36
CA PHE A 274 -11.14 -13.07 -10.39
C PHE A 274 -11.46 -14.41 -9.73
N LYS A 275 -12.33 -14.41 -8.72
CA LYS A 275 -12.91 -15.65 -8.19
C LYS A 275 -14.12 -16.01 -9.02
N ILE A 276 -13.95 -16.97 -9.94
CA ILE A 276 -14.95 -17.39 -10.91
C ILE A 276 -14.90 -18.90 -11.10
N GLN A 277 -16.05 -19.52 -11.37
CA GLN A 277 -16.13 -20.94 -11.66
C GLN A 277 -16.20 -21.17 -13.17
N LEU A 278 -15.10 -21.65 -13.75
CA LEU A 278 -15.04 -21.97 -15.18
C LEU A 278 -15.55 -23.39 -15.47
N SER A 279 -16.44 -23.52 -16.45
CA SER A 279 -16.91 -24.82 -16.95
C SER A 279 -15.94 -25.47 -17.93
N SER A 280 -15.15 -24.69 -18.67
CA SER A 280 -14.16 -25.17 -19.65
C SER A 280 -12.87 -24.36 -19.56
N ILE A 281 -12.00 -24.73 -18.62
CA ILE A 281 -10.75 -24.03 -18.32
C ILE A 281 -9.88 -23.88 -19.57
N GLU A 282 -9.68 -24.95 -20.33
CA GLU A 282 -8.81 -24.94 -21.50
C GLU A 282 -9.37 -24.07 -22.63
N LYS A 283 -10.68 -24.10 -22.88
CA LYS A 283 -11.32 -23.22 -23.87
C LYS A 283 -11.16 -21.75 -23.49
N THR A 284 -11.36 -21.42 -22.21
CA THR A 284 -11.15 -20.07 -21.71
C THR A 284 -9.70 -19.63 -21.87
N LEU A 285 -8.73 -20.42 -21.42
CA LEU A 285 -7.31 -20.09 -21.54
C LEU A 285 -6.84 -20.01 -23.00
N ALA A 286 -7.37 -20.85 -23.88
CA ALA A 286 -7.06 -20.78 -25.31
C ALA A 286 -7.41 -19.41 -25.91
N SER A 287 -8.45 -18.73 -25.42
CA SER A 287 -8.79 -17.38 -25.88
C SER A 287 -7.74 -16.33 -25.49
N PHE A 288 -6.93 -16.56 -24.45
CA PHE A 288 -5.82 -15.69 -24.02
C PHE A 288 -4.48 -16.06 -24.67
N ARG A 289 -4.45 -16.95 -25.68
CA ARG A 289 -3.23 -17.34 -26.41
C ARG A 289 -3.06 -16.59 -27.74
N THR A 290 -3.60 -15.38 -27.85
CA THR A 290 -3.41 -14.53 -29.05
C THR A 290 -2.04 -13.83 -29.02
N PRO A 291 -1.53 -13.36 -30.17
CA PRO A 291 -0.30 -12.56 -30.22
C PRO A 291 -0.32 -11.33 -29.32
N PHE A 292 -1.50 -10.70 -29.14
CA PHE A 292 -1.68 -9.57 -28.24
C PHE A 292 -1.26 -9.94 -26.82
N TRP A 293 -1.79 -11.03 -26.26
CA TRP A 293 -1.48 -11.47 -24.90
C TRP A 293 -0.05 -11.98 -24.75
N LEU A 294 0.40 -12.85 -25.65
CA LEU A 294 1.65 -13.61 -25.47
C LEU A 294 2.90 -12.87 -25.94
N ILE A 295 2.80 -12.04 -26.98
CA ILE A 295 3.95 -11.42 -27.64
C ILE A 295 3.99 -9.92 -27.36
N GLU A 296 2.89 -9.21 -27.65
CA GLU A 296 2.84 -7.74 -27.52
C GLU A 296 2.85 -7.31 -26.06
N LYS A 297 1.88 -7.81 -25.28
CA LYS A 297 1.71 -7.40 -23.88
C LYS A 297 2.50 -8.27 -22.90
N GLN A 298 2.76 -9.53 -23.28
CA GLN A 298 3.34 -10.56 -22.40
C GLN A 298 2.57 -10.67 -21.07
N TRP A 299 1.26 -10.51 -21.14
CA TRP A 299 0.35 -10.69 -20.02
C TRP A 299 -0.15 -12.13 -20.03
N PHE A 300 0.42 -12.93 -19.14
CA PHE A 300 0.04 -14.33 -19.01
C PHE A 300 -1.07 -14.48 -17.97
N VAL A 301 -1.87 -15.52 -18.13
CA VAL A 301 -3.04 -15.78 -17.29
C VAL A 301 -2.99 -17.21 -16.79
N ALA A 302 -3.48 -17.43 -15.58
CA ALA A 302 -3.57 -18.73 -14.95
C ALA A 302 -4.95 -18.94 -14.31
N TYR A 303 -5.30 -20.21 -14.13
CA TYR A 303 -6.48 -20.63 -13.40
C TYR A 303 -6.13 -21.70 -12.38
N GLU A 304 -6.45 -21.45 -11.11
CA GLU A 304 -6.23 -22.37 -10.00
C GLU A 304 -7.20 -22.09 -8.86
N ASN A 305 -7.72 -23.14 -8.21
CA ASN A 305 -8.60 -23.02 -7.04
C ASN A 305 -9.77 -22.03 -7.23
N MET A 306 -10.49 -22.15 -8.36
CA MET A 306 -11.59 -21.24 -8.75
C MET A 306 -11.17 -19.77 -8.85
N SER A 307 -9.88 -19.52 -9.10
CA SER A 307 -9.32 -18.18 -9.26
C SER A 307 -8.68 -18.07 -10.64
N PHE A 308 -9.06 -17.03 -11.37
CA PHE A 308 -8.55 -16.69 -12.70
C PHE A 308 -7.77 -15.37 -12.61
N PHE A 309 -6.47 -15.39 -12.92
CA PHE A 309 -5.61 -14.25 -12.59
C PHE A 309 -4.42 -14.07 -13.52
N THR A 310 -3.92 -12.84 -13.60
CA THR A 310 -2.68 -12.51 -14.33
C THR A 310 -1.44 -12.94 -13.56
N ILE A 311 -0.46 -13.50 -14.26
CA ILE A 311 0.84 -13.87 -13.68
C ILE A 311 1.95 -12.95 -14.22
N PRO A 312 3.04 -12.73 -13.44
CA PRO A 312 3.31 -13.33 -12.15
C PRO A 312 2.66 -12.62 -10.96
N HIS A 313 1.99 -11.49 -11.16
CA HIS A 313 1.61 -10.55 -10.08
C HIS A 313 0.78 -11.15 -8.94
N PHE A 314 -0.10 -12.13 -9.21
CA PHE A 314 -0.91 -12.79 -8.17
C PHE A 314 -0.38 -14.17 -7.76
N LEU A 315 0.84 -14.52 -8.17
CA LEU A 315 1.52 -15.70 -7.66
C LEU A 315 2.16 -15.41 -6.30
N GLN A 316 2.36 -16.48 -5.54
CA GLN A 316 3.14 -16.38 -4.31
C GLN A 316 4.57 -15.96 -4.66
N THR A 317 5.13 -15.02 -3.90
CA THR A 317 6.53 -14.58 -4.01
C THR A 317 7.49 -15.45 -3.20
N HIS A 318 6.95 -16.45 -2.50
CA HIS A 318 7.72 -17.39 -1.71
C HIS A 318 7.42 -18.83 -2.14
N ALA A 319 8.43 -19.68 -2.06
CA ALA A 319 8.30 -21.11 -2.27
C ALA A 319 8.60 -21.87 -0.99
N ASN A 320 7.76 -22.87 -0.69
CA ASN A 320 7.98 -23.87 0.35
C ASN A 320 7.89 -25.28 -0.27
N GLU A 321 7.90 -26.33 0.56
CA GLU A 321 7.76 -27.72 0.12
C GLU A 321 6.46 -28.04 -0.63
N TYR A 322 5.43 -27.19 -0.48
CA TYR A 322 4.14 -27.31 -1.17
C TYR A 322 4.03 -26.41 -2.41
N PHE A 323 5.10 -25.72 -2.80
CA PHE A 323 5.08 -24.87 -3.98
C PHE A 323 4.76 -25.70 -5.22
N GLN A 324 3.75 -25.26 -5.98
CA GLN A 324 3.36 -25.84 -7.25
C GLN A 324 3.20 -24.73 -8.27
N LEU A 325 3.57 -25.02 -9.51
CA LEU A 325 3.21 -24.16 -10.63
C LEU A 325 1.70 -24.22 -10.86
N PRO A 326 1.08 -23.13 -11.35
CA PRO A 326 -0.32 -23.15 -11.71
C PRO A 326 -0.60 -24.26 -12.73
N ARG A 327 -1.57 -25.13 -12.43
CA ARG A 327 -1.89 -26.29 -13.28
C ARG A 327 -2.36 -25.91 -14.67
N HIS A 328 -3.02 -24.75 -14.78
CA HIS A 328 -3.57 -24.25 -16.04
C HIS A 328 -3.08 -22.82 -16.26
N SER A 329 -2.27 -22.61 -17.30
CA SER A 329 -1.75 -21.29 -17.65
C SER A 329 -1.56 -21.12 -19.15
N THR A 330 -1.56 -19.87 -19.61
CA THR A 330 -1.11 -19.50 -20.96
C THR A 330 0.40 -19.34 -21.08
N CYS A 331 1.14 -19.33 -19.95
CA CYS A 331 2.59 -19.23 -19.98
C CYS A 331 3.22 -20.57 -20.34
N LEU A 332 3.93 -20.59 -21.46
CA LEU A 332 4.65 -21.78 -21.93
C LEU A 332 6.01 -21.95 -21.23
N ASN A 333 6.56 -20.87 -20.68
CA ASN A 333 7.86 -20.86 -20.03
C ASN A 333 7.73 -20.54 -18.53
N ASN A 334 7.89 -21.57 -17.70
CA ASN A 334 7.80 -21.45 -16.25
C ASN A 334 8.92 -20.58 -15.63
N ALA A 335 9.95 -20.19 -16.38
CA ALA A 335 11.01 -19.29 -15.90
C ALA A 335 10.45 -18.00 -15.29
N ILE A 336 9.41 -17.41 -15.90
CA ILE A 336 8.77 -16.18 -15.40
C ILE A 336 8.20 -16.38 -13.99
N VAL A 337 7.66 -17.57 -13.72
CA VAL A 337 7.13 -17.93 -12.39
C VAL A 337 8.29 -18.13 -11.40
N TYR A 338 9.36 -18.81 -11.81
CA TYR A 338 10.52 -19.05 -10.95
C TYR A 338 11.29 -17.78 -10.60
N GLU A 339 11.40 -16.83 -11.53
CA GLU A 339 12.02 -15.51 -11.31
C GLU A 339 11.21 -14.62 -10.35
N HIS A 340 9.92 -14.90 -10.21
CA HIS A 340 9.06 -14.17 -9.27
C HIS A 340 9.25 -14.60 -7.81
N ILE A 341 9.85 -15.77 -7.57
CA ILE A 341 10.12 -16.27 -6.23
C ILE A 341 11.36 -15.58 -5.67
N THR A 342 11.13 -14.74 -4.66
CA THR A 342 12.17 -13.97 -3.97
C THR A 342 12.51 -14.52 -2.58
N LYS A 343 11.68 -15.44 -2.06
CA LYS A 343 11.86 -16.06 -0.75
C LYS A 343 11.70 -17.58 -0.81
N SER A 344 12.58 -18.30 -0.13
CA SER A 344 12.47 -19.76 0.04
C SER A 344 12.35 -20.13 1.51
N ILE A 345 11.33 -20.93 1.83
CA ILE A 345 11.03 -21.39 3.19
C ILE A 345 11.28 -22.90 3.27
N PHE A 346 12.14 -23.29 4.19
CA PHE A 346 12.51 -24.68 4.45
C PHE A 346 11.87 -25.11 5.77
N VAL A 347 11.02 -26.14 5.71
CA VAL A 347 10.41 -26.77 6.89
C VAL A 347 10.93 -28.20 6.92
N ASP A 348 11.96 -28.44 7.74
CA ASP A 348 12.47 -29.75 8.20
C ASP A 348 12.74 -30.90 7.19
N LYS A 349 12.50 -30.75 5.88
CA LYS A 349 12.85 -31.72 4.82
C LYS A 349 13.24 -31.03 3.51
N ILE A 350 14.12 -31.73 2.81
CA ILE A 350 14.76 -31.37 1.54
C ILE A 350 13.69 -30.95 0.51
N ILE A 351 13.81 -29.73 -0.05
CA ILE A 351 13.02 -29.30 -1.21
C ILE A 351 13.22 -30.33 -2.32
N LYS A 352 12.13 -30.76 -2.96
CA LYS A 352 12.20 -31.54 -4.21
C LYS A 352 13.22 -30.86 -5.15
N PRO A 353 14.21 -31.61 -5.69
CA PRO A 353 15.34 -31.05 -6.45
C PRO A 353 14.95 -30.41 -7.80
N ASP A 354 13.67 -30.35 -8.13
CA ASP A 354 13.17 -30.06 -9.47
C ASP A 354 12.87 -28.56 -9.70
N HIS A 355 13.07 -27.69 -8.71
CA HIS A 355 12.86 -26.25 -8.85
C HIS A 355 14.16 -25.47 -8.72
N ARG A 356 14.48 -24.67 -9.74
CA ARG A 356 15.59 -23.73 -9.73
C ARG A 356 15.04 -22.31 -9.68
N PHE A 357 15.12 -21.70 -8.50
CA PHE A 357 14.76 -20.30 -8.31
C PHE A 357 16.01 -19.43 -8.46
N THR A 358 15.99 -18.49 -9.41
CA THR A 358 17.16 -17.66 -9.76
C THR A 358 17.19 -16.32 -9.01
N ASN A 359 16.10 -15.93 -8.36
CA ASN A 359 15.91 -14.60 -7.78
C ASN A 359 15.65 -14.60 -6.27
N VAL A 360 16.04 -15.68 -5.58
CA VAL A 360 15.84 -15.80 -4.12
C VAL A 360 16.85 -14.92 -3.40
N HIS A 361 16.36 -14.01 -2.57
CA HIS A 361 17.18 -13.13 -1.72
C HIS A 361 16.96 -13.39 -0.23
N THR A 362 15.86 -14.07 0.12
CA THR A 362 15.52 -14.41 1.51
C THR A 362 15.38 -15.91 1.68
N LEU A 363 16.12 -16.47 2.63
CA LEU A 363 16.01 -17.87 3.03
C LEU A 363 15.53 -17.95 4.48
N GLU A 364 14.42 -18.66 4.71
CA GLU A 364 13.82 -18.85 6.03
C GLU A 364 13.84 -20.33 6.39
N LEU A 365 14.43 -20.65 7.54
CA LEU A 365 14.44 -21.99 8.13
C LEU A 365 13.40 -22.01 9.25
N ARG A 366 12.42 -22.90 9.15
CA ARG A 366 11.43 -23.16 10.19
C ARG A 366 11.68 -24.55 10.75
N ASN A 367 11.90 -24.58 12.06
CA ASN A 367 11.95 -25.81 12.85
C ASN A 367 10.55 -26.24 13.28
#